data_AF-A0A520M695-F1
#
_entry.id   AF-A0A520M695-F1
#
_cell.length_a   1.000
_cell.length_b   1.000
_cell.length_c   1.000
_cell.angle_alpha   90.00
_cell.angle_beta   90.00
_cell.angle_gamma   90.00
#
_symmetry.space_group_name_H-M   'P 1'
#
loop_
_entity.id
_entity.type
_entity.pdbx_description
1 polymer ?
#
loop_
_entity_poly.entity_id
_entity_poly.type
_entity_poly.pdbx_seq_one_letter_code
_entity_poly.pdbx_strand_id
1 'polypeptide(L)'
;MKTLLWCRVAAQAGRTILMVLLVVIAGQLAGCAKSQPCACEVPRACCRGLVPQCAACEEGLTLDAWLKKTCPDGETDAHYERWDEETQKAIWVCDEGTRQSIQISD
;
A
#
# COMPACT_ATOMS: atom_id res chain seq x y z
N MET A 1 7.55 57.20 -0.05
CA MET A 1 8.16 55.90 0.32
C MET A 1 7.20 54.91 1.00
N LYS A 2 6.22 55.33 1.81
CA LYS A 2 5.31 54.41 2.54
C LYS A 2 4.30 53.64 1.64
N THR A 3 3.88 54.20 0.51
CA THR A 3 2.88 53.61 -0.40
C THR A 3 3.37 52.36 -1.15
N LEU A 4 4.66 52.31 -1.51
CA LEU A 4 5.26 51.15 -2.18
C LEU A 4 5.43 49.94 -1.25
N LEU A 5 5.53 50.17 0.06
CA LEU A 5 5.72 49.11 1.05
C LEU A 5 4.41 48.32 1.28
N TRP A 6 3.26 49.00 1.24
CA TRP A 6 1.94 48.39 1.43
C TRP A 6 1.51 47.54 0.23
N CYS A 7 1.82 47.97 -1.00
CA CYS A 7 1.58 47.15 -2.20
C CYS A 7 2.41 45.86 -2.21
N ARG A 8 3.64 45.90 -1.69
CA ARG A 8 4.50 44.71 -1.57
C ARG A 8 3.99 43.74 -0.51
N VAL A 9 3.46 44.23 0.62
CA VAL A 9 2.89 43.38 1.68
C VAL A 9 1.58 42.71 1.20
N ALA A 10 0.71 43.44 0.49
CA ALA A 10 -0.52 42.87 -0.08
C ALA A 10 -0.22 41.80 -1.17
N ALA A 11 0.76 42.05 -2.03
CA ALA A 11 1.21 41.08 -3.04
C ALA A 11 1.87 39.82 -2.42
N GLN A 12 2.62 40.00 -1.33
CA GLN A 12 3.25 38.90 -0.59
C GLN A 12 2.19 38.00 0.05
N ALA A 13 1.17 38.58 0.71
CA ALA A 13 0.10 37.84 1.37
C ALA A 13 -0.77 37.05 0.37
N GLY A 14 -1.08 37.62 -0.80
CA GLY A 14 -1.83 36.92 -1.84
C GLY A 14 -1.12 35.68 -2.37
N ARG A 15 0.21 35.75 -2.52
CA ARG A 15 1.04 34.63 -3.03
C ARG A 15 1.17 33.49 -2.02
N THR A 16 1.29 33.78 -0.73
CA THR A 16 1.30 32.74 0.31
C THR A 16 -0.06 32.06 0.46
N ILE A 17 -1.16 32.82 0.43
CA ILE A 17 -2.52 32.27 0.50
C ILE A 17 -2.78 31.34 -0.71
N LEU A 18 -2.40 31.76 -1.91
CA LEU A 18 -2.55 30.95 -3.12
C LEU A 18 -1.74 29.64 -3.04
N MET A 19 -0.50 29.69 -2.54
CA MET A 19 0.34 28.50 -2.36
C MET A 19 -0.26 27.53 -1.34
N VAL A 20 -0.77 28.03 -0.20
CA VAL A 20 -1.43 27.19 0.81
C VAL A 20 -2.68 26.53 0.23
N LEU A 21 -3.49 27.27 -0.53
CA LEU A 21 -4.67 26.69 -1.20
C LEU A 21 -4.28 25.56 -2.17
N LEU A 22 -3.24 25.76 -2.98
CA LEU A 22 -2.79 24.76 -3.95
C LEU A 22 -2.29 23.48 -3.28
N VAL A 23 -1.58 23.59 -2.15
CA VAL A 23 -1.11 22.42 -1.38
C VAL A 23 -2.29 21.64 -0.77
N VAL A 24 -3.28 22.34 -0.22
CA VAL A 24 -4.49 21.70 0.34
C VAL A 24 -5.27 20.97 -0.75
N ILE A 25 -5.46 21.58 -1.93
CA ILE A 25 -6.16 20.94 -3.05
C ILE A 25 -5.39 19.71 -3.56
N ALA A 26 -4.06 19.79 -3.65
CA ALA A 26 -3.24 18.64 -4.04
C ALA A 26 -3.31 17.48 -3.02
N GLY A 27 -3.33 17.79 -1.72
CA GLY A 27 -3.47 16.79 -0.66
C GLY A 27 -4.83 16.08 -0.67
N GLN A 28 -5.90 16.76 -1.07
CA GLN A 28 -7.23 16.17 -1.20
C GLN A 28 -7.38 15.27 -2.45
N LEU A 29 -6.58 15.53 -3.49
CA LEU A 29 -6.57 14.73 -4.72
C LEU A 29 -5.66 13.49 -4.61
N ALA A 30 -4.69 13.51 -3.69
CA ALA A 30 -3.89 12.34 -3.32
C ALA A 30 -4.66 11.43 -2.32
N GLY A 31 -5.91 11.10 -2.63
CA GLY A 31 -6.58 9.98 -1.97
C GLY A 31 -5.86 8.67 -2.31
N CYS A 32 -5.87 7.70 -1.39
CA CYS A 32 -5.33 6.37 -1.65
C CYS A 32 -5.85 5.84 -2.98
N ALA A 33 -4.92 5.54 -3.91
CA ALA A 33 -5.27 5.00 -5.21
C ALA A 33 -6.18 3.78 -5.01
N LYS A 34 -7.31 3.76 -5.70
CA LYS A 34 -8.26 2.65 -5.63
C LYS A 34 -7.53 1.41 -6.13
N SER A 35 -7.37 0.40 -5.27
CA SER A 35 -6.70 -0.85 -5.65
C SER A 35 -7.39 -1.46 -6.86
N GLN A 36 -6.62 -1.77 -7.91
CA GLN A 36 -7.15 -2.49 -9.05
C GLN A 36 -7.65 -3.86 -8.57
N PRO A 37 -8.84 -4.30 -8.99
CA PRO A 37 -9.31 -5.63 -8.64
C PRO A 37 -8.35 -6.67 -9.24
N CYS A 38 -7.91 -7.63 -8.44
CA CYS A 38 -7.13 -8.75 -8.92
C CYS A 38 -8.00 -9.62 -9.84
N ALA A 39 -7.43 -10.08 -10.96
CA ALA A 39 -8.13 -10.84 -12.00
C ALA A 39 -8.24 -12.34 -11.64
N CYS A 40 -8.50 -12.66 -10.37
CA CYS A 40 -8.61 -14.03 -9.89
C CYS A 40 -10.09 -14.45 -9.77
N GLU A 41 -10.40 -15.71 -10.03
CA GLU A 41 -11.69 -16.35 -9.68
C GLU A 41 -11.81 -16.66 -8.17
N VAL A 42 -11.25 -15.81 -7.31
CA VAL A 42 -11.18 -15.98 -5.85
C VAL A 42 -12.03 -14.88 -5.18
N PRO A 43 -12.70 -15.14 -4.06
CA PRO A 43 -13.53 -14.14 -3.36
C PRO A 43 -12.81 -12.80 -3.15
N ARG A 44 -13.59 -11.70 -3.17
CA ARG A 44 -13.12 -10.31 -2.96
C ARG A 44 -12.22 -10.09 -1.73
N ALA A 45 -12.24 -11.03 -0.78
CA ALA A 45 -11.34 -11.08 0.36
C ALA A 45 -9.87 -10.99 -0.06
N CYS A 46 -9.49 -11.53 -1.23
CA CYS A 46 -8.10 -11.50 -1.67
C CYS A 46 -7.58 -10.16 -2.17
N CYS A 47 -8.44 -9.22 -2.57
CA CYS A 47 -7.98 -7.92 -3.05
C CYS A 47 -7.28 -7.04 -1.99
N ARG A 48 -7.27 -7.48 -0.72
CA ARG A 48 -6.58 -6.83 0.41
C ARG A 48 -5.95 -7.84 1.38
N GLY A 49 -5.95 -9.11 1.02
CA GLY A 49 -5.48 -10.17 1.90
C GLY A 49 -3.96 -10.25 1.87
N LEU A 50 -3.30 -9.90 2.97
CA LEU A 50 -1.85 -10.11 3.14
C LEU A 50 -1.58 -11.56 3.58
N VAL A 51 -2.07 -12.51 2.77
CA VAL A 51 -1.94 -13.96 2.97
C VAL A 51 -1.47 -14.63 1.68
N PRO A 52 -0.75 -15.77 1.74
CA PRO A 52 -0.14 -16.41 0.57
C PRO A 52 -1.09 -16.71 -0.57
N GLN A 53 -2.31 -17.18 -0.26
CA GLN A 53 -3.29 -17.53 -1.29
C GLN A 53 -3.69 -16.32 -2.14
N CYS A 54 -3.71 -15.14 -1.53
CA CYS A 54 -4.09 -13.91 -2.20
C CYS A 54 -2.92 -13.32 -2.99
N ALA A 55 -1.70 -13.35 -2.43
CA ALA A 55 -0.49 -12.98 -3.15
C ALA A 55 -0.29 -13.84 -4.41
N ALA A 56 -0.48 -15.16 -4.29
CA ALA A 56 -0.42 -16.08 -5.42
C ALA A 56 -1.45 -15.70 -6.50
N CYS A 57 -2.70 -15.40 -6.11
CA CYS A 57 -3.73 -15.05 -7.09
C CYS A 57 -3.47 -13.70 -7.76
N GLU A 58 -2.97 -12.69 -7.04
CA GLU A 58 -2.59 -11.39 -7.62
C GLU A 58 -1.50 -11.54 -8.70
N GLU A 59 -0.62 -12.52 -8.54
CA GLU A 59 0.40 -12.88 -9.53
C GLU A 59 -0.08 -13.84 -10.62
N GLY A 60 -1.33 -14.32 -10.55
CA GLY A 60 -1.87 -15.31 -11.49
C GLY A 60 -1.25 -16.70 -11.34
N LEU A 61 -0.71 -17.03 -10.16
CA LEU A 61 -0.08 -18.30 -9.85
C LEU A 61 -0.95 -19.14 -8.90
N THR A 62 -0.78 -20.46 -8.94
CA THR A 62 -1.25 -21.34 -7.87
C THR A 62 -0.42 -21.10 -6.60
N LEU A 63 -0.97 -21.37 -5.41
CA LEU A 63 -0.23 -21.24 -4.15
C LEU A 63 1.12 -21.97 -4.15
N ASP A 64 1.17 -23.22 -4.63
CA ASP A 64 2.41 -24.02 -4.67
C ASP A 64 3.48 -23.41 -5.58
N ALA A 65 3.09 -22.96 -6.79
CA ALA A 65 4.00 -22.27 -7.70
C ALA A 65 4.49 -20.92 -7.14
N TRP A 66 3.63 -20.22 -6.41
CA TRP A 66 4.00 -18.98 -5.73
C TRP A 66 4.97 -19.25 -4.57
N LEU A 67 4.71 -20.27 -3.74
CA LEU A 67 5.63 -20.67 -2.67
C LEU A 67 6.99 -21.09 -3.22
N LYS A 68 7.06 -21.92 -4.27
CA LYS A 68 8.35 -22.28 -4.92
C LYS A 68 9.15 -21.08 -5.42
N LYS A 69 8.46 -20.00 -5.81
CA LYS A 69 9.08 -18.76 -6.29
C LYS A 69 9.54 -17.87 -5.14
N THR A 70 8.71 -17.73 -4.11
CA THR A 70 8.91 -16.79 -2.99
C THR A 70 9.74 -17.40 -1.85
N CYS A 71 9.60 -18.71 -1.64
CA CYS A 71 10.18 -19.55 -0.58
C CYS A 71 10.85 -20.78 -1.23
N PRO A 72 12.11 -20.64 -1.70
CA PRO A 72 12.76 -21.65 -2.53
C PRO A 72 13.32 -22.85 -1.73
N ASP A 73 13.36 -22.79 -0.40
CA ASP A 73 14.01 -23.79 0.44
C ASP A 73 13.08 -24.96 0.82
N GLY A 74 11.87 -24.99 0.24
CA GLY A 74 10.91 -26.11 0.38
C GLY A 74 9.83 -25.87 1.43
N GLU A 75 9.66 -24.62 1.86
CA GLU A 75 8.65 -24.21 2.82
C GLU A 75 7.23 -24.41 2.28
N THR A 76 6.31 -24.68 3.21
CA THR A 76 4.91 -25.02 2.87
C THR A 76 3.93 -23.90 3.20
N ASP A 77 4.40 -22.83 3.84
CA ASP A 77 3.63 -21.64 4.17
C ASP A 77 4.51 -20.38 4.12
N ALA A 78 3.86 -19.22 4.12
CA ALA A 78 4.51 -17.95 4.31
C ALA A 78 3.60 -16.97 5.03
N HIS A 79 4.15 -16.00 5.76
CA HIS A 79 3.37 -14.92 6.33
C HIS A 79 3.93 -13.56 5.95
N TYR A 80 3.03 -12.58 5.84
CA TYR A 80 3.40 -11.20 5.61
C TYR A 80 4.15 -10.67 6.83
N GLU A 81 5.36 -10.16 6.61
CA GLU A 81 6.15 -9.51 7.65
C GLU A 81 5.96 -7.99 7.60
N ARG A 82 6.30 -7.38 6.46
CA ARG A 82 6.25 -5.92 6.28
C ARG A 82 6.20 -5.51 4.81
N TRP A 83 5.98 -4.22 4.60
CA TRP A 83 6.05 -3.59 3.29
C TRP A 83 7.43 -2.96 3.09
N ASP A 84 8.05 -3.23 1.95
CA ASP A 84 9.24 -2.52 1.47
C ASP A 84 8.81 -1.28 0.68
N GLU A 85 9.06 -0.10 1.23
CA GLU A 85 8.74 1.18 0.59
C GLU A 85 9.60 1.47 -0.64
N GLU A 86 10.84 0.99 -0.68
CA GLU A 86 11.76 1.26 -1.79
C GLU A 86 11.37 0.41 -3.01
N THR A 87 11.11 -0.88 -2.78
CA THR A 87 10.76 -1.81 -3.85
C THR A 87 9.26 -1.89 -4.12
N GLN A 88 8.43 -1.26 -3.28
CA GLN A 88 6.97 -1.29 -3.34
C GLN A 88 6.42 -2.72 -3.41
N LYS A 89 6.95 -3.59 -2.53
CA LYS A 89 6.60 -5.01 -2.45
C LYS A 89 6.43 -5.47 -1.01
N ALA A 90 5.60 -6.48 -0.83
CA ALA A 90 5.51 -7.19 0.43
C ALA A 90 6.75 -8.07 0.65
N ILE A 91 7.28 -8.03 1.87
CA ILE A 91 8.29 -8.97 2.38
C ILE A 91 7.56 -10.12 3.07
N TRP A 92 7.92 -11.33 2.70
CA TRP A 92 7.33 -12.57 3.20
C TRP A 92 8.37 -13.37 3.99
N VAL A 93 7.95 -13.91 5.12
CA VAL A 93 8.72 -14.87 5.91
C VAL A 93 8.17 -16.25 5.62
N CYS A 94 9.07 -17.18 5.27
CA CYS A 94 8.74 -18.53 4.86
C CYS A 94 8.79 -19.49 6.05
N ASP A 95 7.75 -20.33 6.19
CA ASP A 95 7.56 -21.21 7.35
C ASP A 95 7.12 -22.62 6.92
N GLU A 96 7.27 -23.60 7.82
CA GLU A 96 6.79 -24.97 7.60
C GLU A 96 5.29 -25.17 7.92
N GLY A 97 4.49 -24.09 7.97
CA GLY A 97 3.03 -24.20 8.18
C GLY A 97 2.58 -24.64 9.58
N THR A 98 3.45 -24.59 10.59
CA THR A 98 3.14 -24.95 11.99
C THR A 98 2.40 -23.85 12.76
N ARG A 99 1.67 -22.97 12.07
CA ARG A 99 0.98 -21.84 12.69
C ARG A 99 -0.11 -22.35 13.63
N GLN A 100 0.04 -22.09 14.93
CA GLN A 100 -1.01 -22.34 15.91
C GLN A 100 -2.21 -21.46 15.56
N SER A 101 -3.37 -22.07 15.30
CA SER A 101 -4.62 -21.33 15.14
C SER A 101 -4.90 -20.59 16.45
N ILE A 102 -4.92 -19.26 16.41
CA ILE A 102 -5.43 -18.47 17.53
C ILE A 102 -6.93 -18.70 17.55
N GLN A 103 -7.41 -19.46 18.54
CA GLN A 103 -8.84 -19.62 18.79
C GLN A 103 -9.35 -18.26 19.30
N ILE A 104 -10.06 -17.52 18.46
CA ILE A 104 -10.82 -16.36 18.91
C ILE A 104 -12.13 -16.93 19.44
N SER A 105 -12.30 -16.92 20.76
CA SER A 105 -13.59 -17.23 21.37
C SER A 105 -14.62 -16.19 20.93
N ASP A 106 -15.80 -16.66 20.51
CA ASP A 106 -16.96 -15.85 20.12
C ASP A 106 -17.38 -14.84 21.20
#